data_AF-K1XH90-F1
#
_entry.id   AF-K1XH90-F1
#
_cell.length_a   1.000
_cell.length_b   1.000
_cell.length_c   1.000
_cell.angle_alpha   90.00
_cell.angle_beta   90.00
_cell.angle_gamma   90.00
#
_symmetry.space_group_name_H-M   'P 1'
#
loop_
_entity.id
_entity.type
_entity.pdbx_description
1 polymer ?
#
loop_
_entity_poly.entity_id
_entity_poly.type
_entity_poly.pdbx_seq_one_letter_code
_entity_poly.pdbx_strand_id
1 'polypeptide(L)'
;MEDRTRKIILVIVVAVIAATIGYFELQKPKRIGTTGTEIEVPAVLTLSTTTQEISPQVATSGVPMAVAPTKEVVKQASIRSADRSPIQREKALQYDRIKELMNPGKFINTNPFMLADLAGKKVILIDFWTYSCINCQRTTPYLNAWYEKYKDQGLVIVGVHTPEFGFEKVYENVVKATQNAGIQYPVVQDNEYGTWNAYANRFWPRKYLIDIDGFIIYDHIGEGDYDGTERAIQKALEERQKAFGMSGSIASGAVSPEGVVDMSTSGVKSPEVYFGALRNATLANGTAGLVGVQMLEVPETVSLNRLYLGGDWYFDGEFARAEKSGAKIIYRYSAKNIYFVARSNEGVTIKVTRDGQVLGANAGRDMDTNGTVRIQEDRLYELVNGEEYGEHVLEIEVLEPGLEAYTFTFG
;
A
#
# COMPACT_ATOMS: atom_id res chain seq x y z
N MET A 1 -52.13 23.97 -16.76
CA MET A 1 -51.15 24.80 -16.04
C MET A 1 -50.17 25.33 -17.07
N GLU A 2 -50.24 26.63 -17.36
CA GLU A 2 -49.47 27.27 -18.44
C GLU A 2 -47.96 27.09 -18.20
N ASP A 3 -47.19 26.94 -19.29
CA ASP A 3 -45.74 26.73 -19.29
C ASP A 3 -44.99 27.76 -18.41
N ARG A 4 -45.54 28.98 -18.34
CA ARG A 4 -45.05 30.07 -17.49
C ARG A 4 -45.15 29.76 -15.99
N THR A 5 -46.23 29.12 -15.55
CA THR A 5 -46.43 28.71 -14.15
C THR A 5 -45.45 27.60 -13.76
N ARG A 6 -45.17 26.64 -14.66
CA ARG A 6 -44.18 25.58 -14.41
C ARG A 6 -42.76 26.12 -14.28
N LYS A 7 -42.37 27.07 -15.14
CA LYS A 7 -41.06 27.74 -15.05
C LYS A 7 -40.90 28.53 -13.75
N ILE A 8 -41.95 29.24 -13.32
CA ILE A 8 -41.93 29.97 -12.04
C ILE A 8 -41.78 29.01 -10.85
N ILE A 9 -42.54 27.91 -10.83
CA ILE A 9 -42.44 26.90 -9.75
C ILE A 9 -41.03 26.28 -9.73
N LEU A 10 -40.47 25.95 -10.89
CA LEU A 10 -39.13 25.37 -10.98
C LEU A 10 -38.05 26.34 -10.45
N VAL A 11 -38.14 27.62 -10.79
CA VAL A 11 -37.22 28.66 -10.29
C VAL A 11 -37.32 28.79 -8.77
N ILE A 12 -38.53 28.76 -8.21
CA ILE A 12 -38.74 28.83 -6.76
C ILE A 12 -38.16 27.58 -6.07
N VAL A 13 -38.40 26.38 -6.61
CA VAL A 13 -37.87 25.14 -6.04
C VAL A 13 -36.34 25.13 -6.06
N VAL A 14 -35.73 25.54 -7.17
CA VAL A 14 -34.26 25.65 -7.28
C VAL A 14 -33.71 26.69 -6.31
N ALA A 15 -34.37 27.84 -6.15
CA ALA A 15 -33.96 28.87 -5.21
C ALA A 15 -34.04 28.39 -3.75
N VAL A 16 -35.10 27.64 -3.39
CA VAL A 16 -35.25 27.06 -2.04
C VAL A 16 -34.20 25.99 -1.78
N ILE A 17 -33.91 25.12 -2.75
CA ILE A 17 -32.85 24.11 -2.63
C ILE A 17 -31.49 24.80 -2.44
N ALA A 18 -31.18 25.80 -3.26
CA ALA A 18 -29.93 26.56 -3.16
C ALA A 18 -29.79 27.29 -1.81
N ALA A 19 -30.87 27.91 -1.32
CA ALA A 19 -30.88 28.57 -0.01
C ALA A 19 -30.72 27.57 1.14
N THR A 20 -31.33 26.38 1.02
CA THR A 20 -31.22 25.33 2.04
C THR A 20 -29.80 24.76 2.08
N ILE A 21 -29.19 24.49 0.92
CA ILE A 21 -27.79 24.06 0.84
C ILE A 21 -26.86 25.13 1.43
N GLY A 22 -27.03 26.40 1.06
CA GLY A 22 -26.25 27.51 1.63
C GLY A 22 -26.42 27.65 3.14
N TYR A 23 -27.63 27.45 3.66
CA TYR A 23 -27.89 27.49 5.10
C TYR A 23 -27.16 26.36 5.87
N PHE A 24 -27.16 25.13 5.34
CA PHE A 24 -26.43 24.02 5.95
C PHE A 24 -24.91 24.18 5.83
N GLU A 25 -24.43 24.82 4.77
CA GLU A 25 -23.00 25.09 4.58
C GLU A 25 -22.47 26.17 5.54
N LEU A 26 -23.30 27.17 5.86
CA LEU A 26 -23.02 28.16 6.90
C LEU A 26 -23.03 27.58 8.33
N GLN A 27 -23.66 26.42 8.54
CA GLN A 27 -23.78 25.75 9.83
C GLN A 27 -22.65 24.72 10.09
N LYS A 28 -21.78 24.45 9.10
CA LYS A 28 -20.64 23.53 9.30
C LYS A 28 -19.59 24.19 10.21
N PRO A 29 -19.07 23.49 11.23
CA PRO A 29 -18.00 24.03 12.05
C PRO A 29 -16.73 24.22 11.20
N LYS A 30 -16.21 25.45 11.15
CA LYS A 30 -14.94 25.77 10.49
C LYS A 30 -13.81 24.98 11.15
N ARG A 31 -13.12 24.12 10.39
CA ARG A 31 -11.92 23.41 10.86
C ARG A 31 -10.69 24.28 10.59
N ILE A 32 -10.04 24.73 11.66
CA ILE A 32 -8.80 25.50 11.62
C ILE A 32 -7.63 24.49 11.62
N GLY A 33 -6.77 24.54 10.60
CA GLY A 33 -5.52 23.77 10.57
C GLY A 33 -4.49 24.30 11.58
N THR A 34 -3.45 23.53 11.87
CA THR A 34 -2.38 23.87 12.83
C THR A 34 -1.56 25.13 12.49
N THR A 35 -1.79 25.76 11.34
CA THR A 35 -1.17 27.02 10.90
C THR A 35 -2.18 28.15 10.58
N GLY A 36 -3.47 27.98 10.93
CA GLY A 36 -4.46 29.05 10.83
C GLY A 36 -5.00 29.37 9.43
N THR A 37 -4.81 28.52 8.42
CA THR A 37 -5.40 28.69 7.07
C THR A 37 -6.57 27.74 6.84
N GLU A 38 -7.62 28.28 6.17
CA GLU A 38 -8.90 27.62 5.89
C GLU A 38 -8.76 26.70 4.65
N ILE A 39 -9.22 25.45 4.73
CA ILE A 39 -9.13 24.44 3.64
C ILE A 39 -10.54 24.13 3.14
N GLU A 40 -10.82 24.35 1.85
CA GLU A 40 -12.07 23.93 1.21
C GLU A 40 -12.00 22.47 0.73
N VAL A 41 -13.09 21.72 0.95
CA VAL A 41 -13.26 20.33 0.51
C VAL A 41 -14.52 20.25 -0.38
N PRO A 42 -14.44 19.76 -1.63
CA PRO A 42 -15.62 19.64 -2.49
C PRO A 42 -16.51 18.46 -2.10
N ALA A 43 -17.83 18.65 -2.22
CA ALA A 43 -18.86 17.69 -1.83
C ALA A 43 -19.10 16.60 -2.89
N VAL A 44 -19.28 15.35 -2.45
CA VAL A 44 -19.63 14.18 -3.29
C VAL A 44 -21.15 13.99 -3.30
N LEU A 45 -21.74 13.84 -4.49
CA LEU A 45 -23.16 13.52 -4.70
C LEU A 45 -23.50 12.11 -4.19
N THR A 46 -24.57 11.99 -3.40
CA THR A 46 -25.20 10.72 -3.04
C THR A 46 -26.46 10.49 -3.88
N LEU A 47 -26.51 9.37 -4.60
CA LEU A 47 -27.74 8.89 -5.27
C LEU A 47 -28.48 7.92 -4.33
N SER A 48 -29.74 8.21 -4.06
CA SER A 48 -30.64 7.36 -3.27
C SER A 48 -31.31 6.32 -4.17
N THR A 49 -31.23 5.03 -3.81
CA THR A 49 -32.08 3.97 -4.40
C THR A 49 -33.18 3.57 -3.42
N THR A 50 -34.41 3.73 -3.88
CA THR A 50 -35.67 3.36 -3.22
C THR A 50 -35.82 1.84 -3.08
N THR A 51 -36.05 1.37 -1.86
CA THR A 51 -36.42 -0.04 -1.57
C THR A 51 -37.93 -0.22 -1.74
N GLN A 52 -38.36 -1.21 -2.53
CA GLN A 52 -39.76 -1.61 -2.66
C GLN A 52 -39.96 -2.95 -1.94
N GLU A 53 -40.84 -2.96 -0.93
CA GLU A 53 -41.22 -4.15 -0.15
C GLU A 53 -42.14 -5.08 -0.97
N ILE A 54 -41.92 -6.39 -0.87
CA ILE A 54 -42.90 -7.42 -1.26
C ILE A 54 -43.03 -8.40 -0.09
N SER A 55 -44.27 -8.57 0.39
CA SER A 55 -44.68 -9.49 1.46
C SER A 55 -45.04 -10.88 0.91
N PRO A 56 -44.93 -11.98 1.69
CA PRO A 56 -44.99 -13.34 1.18
C PRO A 56 -46.42 -13.93 1.15
N GLN A 57 -46.70 -14.77 0.15
CA GLN A 57 -47.88 -15.64 0.15
C GLN A 57 -47.52 -17.10 0.43
N VAL A 58 -48.34 -17.69 1.31
CA VAL A 58 -48.36 -19.07 1.76
C VAL A 58 -49.03 -19.96 0.72
N ALA A 59 -48.49 -21.15 0.48
CA ALA A 59 -49.22 -22.27 -0.12
C ALA A 59 -48.79 -23.60 0.52
N THR A 60 -49.80 -24.38 0.89
CA THR A 60 -49.75 -25.67 1.60
C THR A 60 -49.82 -26.87 0.65
N SER A 61 -49.05 -27.93 0.91
CA SER A 61 -49.44 -29.33 0.63
C SER A 61 -48.48 -30.33 1.31
N GLY A 62 -49.03 -31.32 2.04
CA GLY A 62 -48.31 -32.45 2.67
C GLY A 62 -47.74 -33.45 1.63
N VAL A 63 -46.90 -34.44 1.93
CA VAL A 63 -46.91 -35.60 2.90
C VAL A 63 -45.57 -36.37 2.64
N PRO A 64 -45.06 -37.40 3.40
CA PRO A 64 -45.04 -37.76 4.83
C PRO A 64 -43.63 -37.88 5.46
N MET A 65 -43.65 -38.15 6.78
CA MET A 65 -42.59 -38.59 7.70
C MET A 65 -41.41 -39.41 7.13
N ALA A 66 -40.20 -38.95 7.44
CA ALA A 66 -39.00 -39.78 7.55
C ALA A 66 -38.33 -39.56 8.91
N VAL A 67 -37.86 -40.67 9.48
CA VAL A 67 -37.36 -40.86 10.84
C VAL A 67 -36.14 -39.98 11.12
N ALA A 68 -36.17 -39.27 12.26
CA ALA A 68 -35.08 -38.43 12.73
C ALA A 68 -33.88 -39.26 13.22
N PRO A 69 -32.64 -38.94 12.83
CA PRO A 69 -31.48 -39.33 13.60
C PRO A 69 -31.28 -38.31 14.73
N THR A 70 -31.18 -38.82 15.96
CA THR A 70 -30.81 -38.05 17.15
C THR A 70 -29.45 -37.39 16.93
N LYS A 71 -29.44 -36.08 16.65
CA LYS A 71 -28.24 -35.26 16.78
C LYS A 71 -28.01 -35.00 18.26
N GLU A 72 -27.02 -35.68 18.82
CA GLU A 72 -26.35 -35.22 20.03
C GLU A 72 -25.89 -33.77 19.81
N VAL A 73 -26.59 -32.85 20.45
CA VAL A 73 -26.16 -31.47 20.57
C VAL A 73 -25.02 -31.46 21.58
N VAL A 74 -23.79 -31.59 21.10
CA VAL A 74 -22.61 -31.18 21.86
C VAL A 74 -22.78 -29.67 22.11
N LYS A 75 -23.20 -29.31 23.33
CA LYS A 75 -23.15 -27.93 23.81
C LYS A 75 -21.69 -27.50 23.82
N GLN A 76 -21.22 -26.87 22.75
CA GLN A 76 -20.09 -25.97 22.86
C GLN A 76 -20.50 -24.90 23.87
N ALA A 77 -19.88 -24.92 25.04
CA ALA A 77 -20.03 -23.87 26.03
C ALA A 77 -19.64 -22.55 25.36
N SER A 78 -20.62 -21.66 25.13
CA SER A 78 -20.33 -20.30 24.72
C SER A 78 -19.54 -19.66 25.86
N ILE A 79 -18.24 -19.49 25.67
CA ILE A 79 -17.43 -18.63 26.52
C ILE A 79 -18.06 -17.24 26.39
N ARG A 80 -18.88 -16.83 27.35
CA ARG A 80 -19.45 -15.48 27.38
C ARG A 80 -18.27 -14.54 27.60
N SER A 81 -17.91 -13.77 26.56
CA SER A 81 -16.97 -12.66 26.69
C SER A 81 -17.45 -11.74 27.81
N ALA A 82 -16.52 -11.23 28.63
CA ALA A 82 -16.85 -10.21 29.62
C ALA A 82 -17.60 -9.03 28.97
N ASP A 83 -18.49 -8.35 29.70
CA ASP A 83 -19.09 -7.12 29.20
C ASP A 83 -18.00 -6.04 29.05
N ARG A 84 -17.64 -5.75 27.80
CA ARG A 84 -16.59 -4.78 27.45
C ARG A 84 -17.16 -3.40 27.10
N SER A 85 -18.47 -3.18 27.26
CA SER A 85 -19.10 -1.91 26.90
C SER A 85 -18.50 -0.67 27.58
N PRO A 86 -18.03 -0.70 28.85
CA PRO A 86 -17.38 0.47 29.44
C PRO A 86 -16.04 0.81 28.77
N ILE A 87 -15.20 -0.20 28.52
CA ILE A 87 -13.88 -0.04 27.87
C ILE A 87 -14.07 0.47 26.43
N GLN A 88 -15.06 -0.08 25.72
CA GLN A 88 -15.36 0.32 24.34
C GLN A 88 -15.83 1.78 24.25
N ARG A 89 -16.59 2.27 25.24
CA ARG A 89 -16.99 3.69 25.30
C ARG A 89 -15.80 4.61 25.51
N GLU A 90 -14.85 4.21 26.37
CA GLU A 90 -13.62 4.98 26.59
C GLU A 90 -12.75 5.01 25.34
N LYS A 91 -12.52 3.86 24.69
CA LYS A 91 -11.76 3.77 23.44
C LYS A 91 -12.38 4.58 22.31
N ALA A 92 -13.71 4.62 22.21
CA ALA A 92 -14.40 5.41 21.19
C ALA A 92 -14.17 6.92 21.29
N LEU A 93 -13.66 7.43 22.41
CA LEU A 93 -13.28 8.84 22.58
C LEU A 93 -11.85 9.13 22.09
N GLN A 94 -11.02 8.09 21.93
CA GLN A 94 -9.58 8.23 21.67
C GLN A 94 -9.16 7.66 20.32
N TYR A 95 -9.85 6.62 19.84
CA TYR A 95 -9.42 5.82 18.71
C TYR A 95 -10.50 5.73 17.64
N ASP A 96 -10.05 5.72 16.39
CA ASP A 96 -10.90 5.41 15.26
C ASP A 96 -11.29 3.93 15.23
N ARG A 97 -12.50 3.66 14.74
CA ARG A 97 -12.94 2.30 14.40
C ARG A 97 -12.21 1.80 13.15
N ILE A 98 -11.95 0.50 13.13
CA ILE A 98 -11.56 -0.24 11.93
C ILE A 98 -12.48 0.13 10.75
N LYS A 99 -11.90 0.28 9.56
CA LYS A 99 -12.66 0.47 8.31
C LYS A 99 -12.66 -0.86 7.55
N GLU A 100 -13.72 -1.12 6.82
CA GLU A 100 -13.83 -2.36 6.04
C GLU A 100 -12.90 -2.34 4.81
N LEU A 101 -12.62 -3.51 4.23
CA LEU A 101 -12.01 -3.61 2.91
C LEU A 101 -12.99 -3.07 1.87
N MET A 102 -12.64 -1.96 1.23
CA MET A 102 -13.54 -1.26 0.31
C MET A 102 -13.22 -1.65 -1.12
N ASN A 103 -14.21 -2.23 -1.82
CA ASN A 103 -14.08 -2.75 -3.19
C ASN A 103 -12.85 -3.67 -3.37
N PRO A 104 -12.66 -4.69 -2.51
CA PRO A 104 -11.48 -5.55 -2.60
C PRO A 104 -11.46 -6.29 -3.93
N GLY A 105 -10.27 -6.39 -4.51
CA GLY A 105 -9.99 -7.24 -5.65
C GLY A 105 -9.88 -8.71 -5.24
N LYS A 106 -8.90 -9.42 -5.82
CA LYS A 106 -8.66 -10.82 -5.50
C LYS A 106 -7.92 -10.97 -4.16
N PHE A 107 -8.16 -12.10 -3.51
CA PHE A 107 -7.50 -12.51 -2.27
C PHE A 107 -6.46 -13.58 -2.56
N ILE A 108 -5.36 -13.56 -1.81
CA ILE A 108 -4.24 -14.51 -1.87
C ILE A 108 -4.05 -15.07 -0.46
N ASN A 109 -3.70 -16.36 -0.37
CA ASN A 109 -3.56 -17.13 0.88
C ASN A 109 -4.86 -17.26 1.71
N THR A 110 -6.02 -16.89 1.16
CA THR A 110 -7.32 -17.02 1.83
C THR A 110 -8.47 -16.98 0.83
N ASN A 111 -9.64 -17.47 1.25
CA ASN A 111 -10.91 -17.09 0.63
C ASN A 111 -11.27 -15.64 1.00
N PRO A 112 -12.12 -14.95 0.21
CA PRO A 112 -12.63 -13.63 0.55
C PRO A 112 -13.30 -13.60 1.94
N PHE A 113 -13.12 -12.51 2.67
CA PHE A 113 -13.66 -12.30 4.02
C PHE A 113 -13.91 -10.81 4.28
N MET A 114 -14.67 -10.49 5.34
CA MET A 114 -14.83 -9.13 5.85
C MET A 114 -13.97 -8.94 7.11
N LEU A 115 -13.37 -7.75 7.30
CA LEU A 115 -12.67 -7.42 8.55
C LEU A 115 -13.61 -7.51 9.76
N ALA A 116 -14.90 -7.22 9.56
CA ALA A 116 -15.94 -7.44 10.57
C ALA A 116 -16.04 -8.89 11.06
N ASP A 117 -15.67 -9.89 10.25
CA ASP A 117 -15.66 -11.30 10.65
C ASP A 117 -14.54 -11.62 11.67
N LEU A 118 -13.47 -10.81 11.65
CA LEU A 118 -12.29 -10.94 12.50
C LEU A 118 -12.36 -10.05 13.74
N ALA A 119 -12.98 -8.88 13.62
CA ALA A 119 -13.19 -7.94 14.73
C ALA A 119 -13.96 -8.64 15.87
N GLY A 120 -13.56 -8.38 17.12
CA GLY A 120 -14.13 -9.10 18.27
C GLY A 120 -13.55 -10.50 18.50
N LYS A 121 -12.74 -11.05 17.57
CA LYS A 121 -12.16 -12.40 17.69
C LYS A 121 -10.64 -12.43 17.64
N LYS A 122 -10.02 -11.53 16.87
CA LYS A 122 -8.58 -11.46 16.60
C LYS A 122 -8.05 -10.05 16.86
N VAL A 123 -6.76 -9.95 17.10
CA VAL A 123 -6.00 -8.70 16.94
C VAL A 123 -5.58 -8.65 15.47
N ILE A 124 -5.86 -7.55 14.78
CA ILE A 124 -5.65 -7.44 13.32
C ILE A 124 -4.54 -6.42 13.08
N LEU A 125 -3.51 -6.78 12.31
CA LEU A 125 -2.53 -5.84 11.79
C LEU A 125 -2.79 -5.67 10.29
N ILE A 126 -3.25 -4.50 9.88
CA ILE A 126 -3.34 -4.15 8.46
C ILE A 126 -1.99 -3.59 8.05
N ASP A 127 -1.41 -4.14 6.98
CA ASP A 127 -0.17 -3.65 6.37
C ASP A 127 -0.44 -3.24 4.92
N PHE A 128 -0.33 -1.94 4.64
CA PHE A 128 -0.38 -1.41 3.28
C PHE A 128 0.99 -1.56 2.64
N TRP A 129 1.06 -2.28 1.52
CA TRP A 129 2.30 -2.59 0.84
C TRP A 129 2.11 -2.61 -0.68
N THR A 130 3.22 -2.53 -1.41
CA THR A 130 3.30 -2.86 -2.84
C THR A 130 4.60 -3.62 -3.09
N TYR A 131 4.62 -4.57 -4.02
CA TYR A 131 5.70 -5.54 -4.07
C TYR A 131 7.02 -4.98 -4.62
N SER A 132 7.00 -3.94 -5.47
CA SER A 132 8.22 -3.33 -5.99
C SER A 132 8.81 -2.24 -5.07
N CYS A 133 8.17 -1.94 -3.95
CA CYS A 133 8.67 -0.98 -2.96
C CYS A 133 9.74 -1.61 -2.05
N ILE A 134 10.97 -1.09 -2.09
CA ILE A 134 12.07 -1.63 -1.28
C ILE A 134 11.81 -1.55 0.23
N ASN A 135 11.17 -0.47 0.69
CA ASN A 135 10.83 -0.29 2.10
C ASN A 135 9.84 -1.38 2.57
N CYS A 136 8.89 -1.77 1.70
CA CYS A 136 7.99 -2.89 1.96
C CYS A 136 8.76 -4.22 1.98
N GLN A 137 9.68 -4.45 1.03
CA GLN A 137 10.49 -5.67 0.99
C GLN A 137 11.35 -5.84 2.26
N ARG A 138 11.97 -4.78 2.77
CA ARG A 138 12.75 -4.82 4.02
C ARG A 138 11.89 -4.98 5.27
N THR A 139 10.64 -4.52 5.23
CA THR A 139 9.70 -4.72 6.34
C THR A 139 9.11 -6.13 6.38
N THR A 140 8.99 -6.80 5.23
CA THR A 140 8.31 -8.10 5.10
C THR A 140 8.87 -9.20 6.01
N PRO A 141 10.20 -9.36 6.20
CA PRO A 141 10.77 -10.32 7.15
C PRO A 141 10.23 -10.19 8.58
N TYR A 142 10.00 -8.96 9.07
CA TYR A 142 9.41 -8.73 10.39
C TYR A 142 7.95 -9.14 10.46
N LEU A 143 7.16 -8.82 9.42
CA LEU A 143 5.76 -9.24 9.32
C LEU A 143 5.64 -10.76 9.31
N ASN A 144 6.49 -11.45 8.55
CA ASN A 144 6.54 -12.91 8.53
C ASN A 144 6.89 -13.49 9.91
N ALA A 145 7.90 -12.94 10.57
CA ALA A 145 8.31 -13.37 11.91
C ALA A 145 7.22 -13.14 12.96
N TRP A 146 6.53 -12.00 12.93
CA TRP A 146 5.40 -11.72 13.82
C TRP A 146 4.22 -12.63 13.54
N TYR A 147 3.88 -12.86 12.26
CA TYR A 147 2.79 -13.76 11.91
C TYR A 147 3.06 -15.17 12.42
N GLU A 148 4.26 -15.70 12.18
CA GLU A 148 4.63 -17.03 12.66
C GLU A 148 4.55 -17.14 14.19
N LYS A 149 5.10 -16.14 14.88
CA LYS A 149 5.16 -16.11 16.36
C LYS A 149 3.79 -15.95 17.01
N TYR A 150 2.87 -15.19 16.40
CA TYR A 150 1.65 -14.72 17.08
C TYR A 150 0.33 -15.20 16.48
N LYS A 151 0.31 -15.84 15.30
CA LYS A 151 -0.93 -16.30 14.64
C LYS A 151 -1.80 -17.19 15.56
N ASP A 152 -1.16 -18.11 16.28
CA ASP A 152 -1.84 -19.06 17.18
C ASP A 152 -2.29 -18.40 18.50
N GLN A 153 -1.73 -17.23 18.82
CA GLN A 153 -2.10 -16.42 19.99
C GLN A 153 -3.23 -15.43 19.68
N GLY A 154 -3.65 -15.35 18.41
CA GLY A 154 -4.80 -14.57 17.98
C GLY A 154 -4.47 -13.33 17.16
N LEU A 155 -3.22 -13.18 16.70
CA LEU A 155 -2.87 -12.20 15.68
C LEU A 155 -3.35 -12.68 14.31
N VAL A 156 -3.80 -11.76 13.47
CA VAL A 156 -3.91 -11.93 12.03
C VAL A 156 -3.30 -10.71 11.36
N ILE A 157 -2.43 -10.92 10.39
CA ILE A 157 -1.93 -9.86 9.52
C ILE A 157 -2.78 -9.89 8.24
N VAL A 158 -3.19 -8.73 7.75
CA VAL A 158 -3.86 -8.58 6.46
C VAL A 158 -3.03 -7.64 5.61
N GLY A 159 -2.34 -8.19 4.60
CA GLY A 159 -1.57 -7.42 3.64
C GLY A 159 -2.50 -6.80 2.60
N VAL A 160 -2.71 -5.49 2.67
CA VAL A 160 -3.48 -4.74 1.67
C VAL A 160 -2.51 -4.29 0.58
N HIS A 161 -2.44 -5.08 -0.49
CA HIS A 161 -1.58 -4.79 -1.64
C HIS A 161 -2.22 -3.67 -2.47
N THR A 162 -1.76 -2.45 -2.27
CA THR A 162 -2.20 -1.27 -3.04
C THR A 162 -1.12 -0.94 -4.05
N PRO A 163 -1.37 -1.06 -5.37
CA PRO A 163 -0.34 -0.91 -6.39
C PRO A 163 0.17 0.54 -6.45
N GLU A 164 1.44 0.72 -6.75
CA GLU A 164 2.05 1.99 -7.13
C GLU A 164 2.12 2.15 -8.66
N PHE A 165 2.25 1.03 -9.39
CA PHE A 165 2.34 0.99 -10.85
C PHE A 165 1.32 0.03 -11.46
N GLY A 166 1.02 0.22 -12.75
CA GLY A 166 0.04 -0.60 -13.48
C GLY A 166 0.35 -2.09 -13.49
N PHE A 167 1.63 -2.48 -13.60
CA PHE A 167 2.04 -3.88 -13.57
C PHE A 167 1.78 -4.56 -12.22
N GLU A 168 1.64 -3.79 -11.14
CA GLU A 168 1.35 -4.30 -9.80
C GLU A 168 -0.13 -4.61 -9.59
N LYS A 169 -1.00 -4.20 -10.53
CA LYS A 169 -2.42 -4.61 -10.56
C LYS A 169 -2.60 -6.05 -11.03
N VAL A 170 -1.63 -6.60 -11.75
CA VAL A 170 -1.68 -7.95 -12.32
C VAL A 170 -1.62 -8.98 -11.19
N TYR A 171 -2.70 -9.74 -11.03
CA TYR A 171 -2.85 -10.67 -9.90
C TYR A 171 -1.72 -11.69 -9.82
N GLU A 172 -1.31 -12.24 -10.97
CA GLU A 172 -0.28 -13.26 -11.07
C GLU A 172 1.10 -12.73 -10.62
N ASN A 173 1.39 -11.45 -10.87
CA ASN A 173 2.59 -10.78 -10.39
C ASN A 173 2.57 -10.69 -8.85
N VAL A 174 1.43 -10.29 -8.27
CA VAL A 174 1.27 -10.20 -6.80
C VAL A 174 1.36 -11.58 -6.13
N VAL A 175 0.80 -12.62 -6.76
CA VAL A 175 0.94 -14.01 -6.27
C VAL A 175 2.41 -14.44 -6.27
N LYS A 176 3.14 -14.24 -7.37
CA LYS A 176 4.57 -14.56 -7.45
C LYS A 176 5.37 -13.79 -6.39
N ALA A 177 5.10 -12.51 -6.22
CA ALA A 177 5.77 -11.69 -5.21
C ALA A 177 5.47 -12.16 -3.77
N THR A 178 4.21 -12.50 -3.47
CA THR A 178 3.79 -13.04 -2.17
C THR A 178 4.54 -14.34 -1.86
N GLN A 179 4.66 -15.23 -2.84
CA GLN A 179 5.40 -16.49 -2.72
C GLN A 179 6.90 -16.26 -2.50
N ASN A 180 7.53 -15.41 -3.34
CA ASN A 180 8.96 -15.09 -3.25
C ASN A 180 9.32 -14.47 -1.91
N ALA A 181 8.43 -13.64 -1.35
CA ALA A 181 8.62 -13.00 -0.05
C ALA A 181 8.24 -13.90 1.15
N GLY A 182 7.82 -15.15 0.90
CA GLY A 182 7.44 -16.09 1.95
C GLY A 182 6.19 -15.68 2.74
N ILE A 183 5.35 -14.79 2.20
CA ILE A 183 4.16 -14.28 2.88
C ILE A 183 3.11 -15.39 2.99
N GLN A 184 2.75 -15.74 4.22
CA GLN A 184 1.75 -16.78 4.54
C GLN A 184 0.43 -16.22 5.08
N TYR A 185 0.40 -14.94 5.46
CA TYR A 185 -0.81 -14.28 5.92
C TYR A 185 -1.73 -13.89 4.76
N PRO A 186 -3.04 -13.67 5.01
CA PRO A 186 -3.98 -13.15 4.02
C PRO A 186 -3.48 -11.89 3.33
N VAL A 187 -3.58 -11.86 2.00
CA VAL A 187 -3.33 -10.67 1.18
C VAL A 187 -4.57 -10.37 0.34
N VAL A 188 -4.88 -9.08 0.17
CA VAL A 188 -5.98 -8.61 -0.69
C VAL A 188 -5.46 -7.52 -1.62
N GLN A 189 -5.84 -7.58 -2.89
CA GLN A 189 -5.55 -6.51 -3.85
C GLN A 189 -6.50 -5.32 -3.66
N ASP A 190 -5.95 -4.13 -3.54
CA ASP A 190 -6.67 -2.85 -3.47
C ASP A 190 -6.41 -2.02 -4.74
N ASN A 191 -6.66 -2.63 -5.91
CA ASN A 191 -6.30 -2.06 -7.22
C ASN A 191 -6.98 -0.72 -7.55
N GLU A 192 -8.11 -0.43 -6.89
CA GLU A 192 -8.91 0.79 -7.04
C GLU A 192 -8.71 1.77 -5.86
N TYR A 193 -7.72 1.52 -4.98
CA TYR A 193 -7.40 2.34 -3.81
C TYR A 193 -8.58 2.55 -2.85
N GLY A 194 -9.59 1.67 -2.87
CA GLY A 194 -10.79 1.83 -2.05
C GLY A 194 -10.42 1.77 -0.57
N THR A 195 -9.67 0.75 -0.18
CA THR A 195 -9.26 0.52 1.21
C THR A 195 -8.21 1.55 1.63
N TRP A 196 -7.25 1.85 0.76
CA TRP A 196 -6.25 2.91 0.92
C TRP A 196 -6.90 4.26 1.26
N ASN A 197 -7.92 4.66 0.49
CA ASN A 197 -8.64 5.92 0.70
C ASN A 197 -9.50 5.88 1.96
N ALA A 198 -10.14 4.75 2.28
CA ALA A 198 -10.93 4.61 3.49
C ALA A 198 -10.10 4.80 4.77
N TYR A 199 -8.83 4.39 4.74
CA TYR A 199 -7.85 4.61 5.79
C TYR A 199 -7.14 5.96 5.70
N ALA A 200 -7.47 6.81 4.72
CA ALA A 200 -6.75 8.05 4.41
C ALA A 200 -5.22 7.83 4.33
N ASN A 201 -4.80 6.69 3.78
CA ASN A 201 -3.38 6.35 3.67
C ASN A 201 -2.70 7.19 2.58
N ARG A 202 -1.38 7.40 2.72
CA ARG A 202 -0.52 8.13 1.79
C ARG A 202 0.89 7.54 1.65
N PHE A 203 1.17 6.40 2.27
CA PHE A 203 2.53 5.87 2.40
C PHE A 203 2.59 4.36 2.24
N TRP A 204 3.72 3.91 1.69
CA TRP A 204 4.16 2.52 1.69
C TRP A 204 5.50 2.39 2.43
N PRO A 205 5.67 1.39 3.32
CA PRO A 205 4.60 0.66 3.99
C PRO A 205 3.86 1.54 5.01
N ARG A 206 2.67 1.12 5.45
CA ARG A 206 2.01 1.68 6.64
C ARG A 206 1.20 0.63 7.36
N LYS A 207 1.24 0.66 8.70
CA LYS A 207 0.64 -0.35 9.56
C LYS A 207 -0.43 0.24 10.44
N TYR A 208 -1.57 -0.44 10.54
CA TYR A 208 -2.61 -0.12 11.51
C TYR A 208 -2.89 -1.37 12.36
N LEU A 209 -2.71 -1.25 13.68
CA LEU A 209 -3.05 -2.32 14.60
C LEU A 209 -4.44 -2.07 15.18
N ILE A 210 -5.31 -3.06 15.00
CA ILE A 210 -6.66 -3.08 15.52
C ILE A 210 -6.73 -4.08 16.67
N ASP A 211 -7.22 -3.60 17.80
CA ASP A 211 -7.41 -4.42 19.00
C ASP A 211 -8.64 -5.34 18.91
N ILE A 212 -8.87 -6.10 19.98
CA ILE A 212 -10.00 -7.03 20.06
C ILE A 212 -11.37 -6.35 20.02
N ASP A 213 -11.45 -5.05 20.35
CA ASP A 213 -12.69 -4.29 20.35
C ASP A 213 -12.99 -3.63 18.99
N GLY A 214 -12.07 -3.73 18.02
CA GLY A 214 -12.23 -3.13 16.70
C GLY A 214 -11.81 -1.67 16.61
N PHE A 215 -10.90 -1.21 17.48
CA PHE A 215 -10.32 0.13 17.45
C PHE A 215 -8.88 0.10 16.95
N ILE A 216 -8.52 1.09 16.14
CA ILE A 216 -7.14 1.30 15.66
C ILE A 216 -6.35 1.94 16.81
N ILE A 217 -5.53 1.13 17.48
CA ILE A 217 -4.78 1.52 18.70
C ILE A 217 -3.31 1.83 18.44
N TYR A 218 -2.82 1.55 17.23
CA TYR A 218 -1.47 1.88 16.80
C TYR A 218 -1.46 2.12 15.29
N ASP A 219 -0.65 3.09 14.87
CA ASP A 219 -0.45 3.52 13.49
C ASP A 219 1.05 3.82 13.31
N HIS A 220 1.65 3.22 12.29
CA HIS A 220 3.05 3.42 11.94
C HIS A 220 3.21 3.66 10.46
N ILE A 221 3.73 4.85 10.13
CA ILE A 221 4.06 5.27 8.77
C ILE A 221 5.50 4.89 8.45
N GLY A 222 5.69 4.22 7.32
CA GLY A 222 7.00 3.92 6.77
C GLY A 222 7.63 2.64 7.32
N GLU A 223 8.92 2.52 7.05
CA GLU A 223 9.79 1.42 7.50
C GLU A 223 10.40 1.75 8.86
N GLY A 224 10.52 0.75 9.74
CA GLY A 224 11.19 0.87 11.03
C GLY A 224 10.26 0.67 12.23
N ASP A 225 10.71 1.16 13.39
CA ASP A 225 10.07 0.97 14.72
C ASP A 225 9.50 -0.45 14.94
N TYR A 226 10.26 -1.46 14.51
CA TYR A 226 9.82 -2.85 14.56
C TYR A 226 9.57 -3.29 16.01
N ASP A 227 10.45 -2.94 16.94
CA ASP A 227 10.27 -3.22 18.36
C ASP A 227 9.04 -2.51 18.94
N GLY A 228 8.75 -1.27 18.51
CA GLY A 228 7.57 -0.53 18.94
C GLY A 228 6.28 -1.16 18.43
N THR A 229 6.25 -1.54 17.15
CA THR A 229 5.14 -2.27 16.54
C THR A 229 4.90 -3.60 17.25
N GLU A 230 5.96 -4.39 17.50
CA GLU A 230 5.83 -5.68 18.18
C GLU A 230 5.33 -5.55 19.61
N ARG A 231 5.81 -4.55 20.37
CA ARG A 231 5.27 -4.25 21.71
C ARG A 231 3.78 -3.91 21.67
N ALA A 232 3.34 -3.16 20.67
CA ALA A 232 1.92 -2.86 20.49
C ALA A 232 1.10 -4.12 20.20
N ILE A 233 1.61 -5.02 19.34
CA ILE A 233 1.02 -6.33 19.05
C ILE A 233 0.89 -7.15 20.34
N GLN A 234 1.98 -7.29 21.10
CA GLN A 234 2.01 -8.05 22.36
C GLN A 234 0.96 -7.53 23.35
N LYS A 235 0.90 -6.20 23.56
CA LYS A 235 -0.09 -5.56 24.44
C LYS A 235 -1.53 -5.81 23.98
N ALA A 236 -1.80 -5.73 22.69
CA ALA A 236 -3.13 -6.00 22.14
C ALA A 236 -3.53 -7.47 22.33
N LEU A 237 -2.59 -8.41 22.19
CA LEU A 237 -2.83 -9.83 22.42
C LEU A 237 -3.05 -10.16 23.91
N GLU A 238 -2.34 -9.50 24.82
CA GLU A 238 -2.58 -9.61 26.26
C GLU A 238 -3.99 -9.11 26.62
N GLU A 239 -4.41 -7.98 26.05
CA GLU A 239 -5.77 -7.47 26.22
C GLU A 239 -6.82 -8.47 25.71
N ARG A 240 -6.57 -9.06 24.53
CA ARG A 240 -7.42 -10.12 23.97
C ARG A 240 -7.51 -11.33 24.90
N GLN A 241 -6.40 -11.82 25.43
CA GLN A 241 -6.40 -12.96 26.36
C GLN A 241 -7.25 -12.66 27.61
N LYS A 242 -7.09 -11.46 28.19
CA LYS A 242 -7.92 -11.00 29.32
C LYS A 242 -9.40 -10.94 28.96
N ALA A 243 -9.74 -10.43 27.77
CA ALA A 243 -11.13 -10.34 27.28
C ALA A 243 -11.84 -11.70 27.22
N PHE A 244 -11.10 -12.76 26.88
CA PHE A 244 -11.62 -14.13 26.77
C PHE A 244 -11.39 -14.99 28.02
N GLY A 245 -10.82 -14.44 29.10
CA GLY A 245 -10.47 -15.21 30.29
C GLY A 245 -9.48 -16.34 30.01
N MET A 246 -8.60 -16.16 29.02
CA MET A 246 -7.59 -17.16 28.66
C MET A 246 -6.41 -17.08 29.63
N SER A 247 -5.96 -18.23 30.12
CA SER A 247 -4.72 -18.36 30.90
C SER A 247 -3.54 -18.60 29.97
N GLY A 248 -2.42 -17.93 30.22
CA GLY A 248 -1.19 -18.07 29.45
C GLY A 248 -0.40 -16.75 29.42
N SER A 249 0.83 -16.81 28.92
CA SER A 249 1.64 -15.63 28.64
C SER A 249 1.73 -15.41 27.13
N ILE A 250 1.76 -14.16 26.69
CA ILE A 250 2.12 -13.84 25.31
C ILE A 250 3.61 -14.12 25.09
N ALA A 251 3.96 -14.66 23.92
CA ALA A 251 5.36 -14.89 23.56
C ALA A 251 6.17 -13.57 23.67
N SER A 252 7.18 -13.58 24.53
CA SER A 252 8.00 -12.43 24.87
C SER A 252 9.24 -12.30 23.97
N GLY A 253 9.99 -11.20 24.16
CA GLY A 253 11.17 -10.84 23.37
C GLY A 253 10.80 -10.22 22.01
N ALA A 254 11.68 -9.40 21.45
CA ALA A 254 11.53 -8.90 20.08
C ALA A 254 12.01 -9.96 19.07
N VAL A 255 11.40 -10.01 17.89
CA VAL A 255 11.93 -10.82 16.77
C VAL A 255 13.16 -10.12 16.18
N SER A 256 14.11 -10.93 15.71
CA SER A 256 15.28 -10.46 14.96
C SER A 256 15.45 -11.34 13.73
N PRO A 257 14.65 -11.12 12.66
CA PRO A 257 14.74 -11.91 11.45
C PRO A 257 16.14 -11.85 10.82
N GLU A 258 16.61 -12.99 10.31
CA GLU A 258 17.91 -13.09 9.64
C GLU A 258 17.89 -12.41 8.26
N GLY A 259 19.06 -11.95 7.79
CA GLY A 259 19.22 -11.39 6.44
C GLY A 259 18.57 -10.02 6.22
N VAL A 260 18.10 -9.35 7.29
CA VAL A 260 17.64 -7.96 7.19
C VAL A 260 18.83 -7.03 7.03
N VAL A 261 18.73 -6.11 6.07
CA VAL A 261 19.71 -5.04 5.87
C VAL A 261 19.53 -4.01 6.97
N ASP A 262 20.56 -3.82 7.81
CA ASP A 262 20.60 -2.70 8.74
C ASP A 262 20.80 -1.40 7.96
N MET A 263 19.79 -0.53 8.05
CA MET A 263 19.80 0.77 7.40
C MET A 263 19.64 1.87 8.44
N SER A 264 20.57 2.82 8.41
CA SER A 264 20.35 4.12 9.01
C SER A 264 19.53 4.97 8.06
N THR A 265 18.26 5.19 8.40
CA THR A 265 17.36 6.07 7.62
C THR A 265 17.92 7.49 7.46
N SER A 266 18.73 7.95 8.41
CA SER A 266 19.43 9.25 8.33
C SER A 266 20.59 9.28 7.32
N GLY A 267 21.06 8.11 6.87
CA GLY A 267 22.11 7.97 5.85
C GLY A 267 21.59 8.14 4.42
N VAL A 268 20.29 7.90 4.18
CA VAL A 268 19.67 8.05 2.85
C VAL A 268 19.15 9.48 2.69
N LYS A 269 19.74 10.23 1.75
CA LYS A 269 19.36 11.63 1.47
C LYS A 269 18.74 11.83 0.09
N SER A 270 18.82 10.85 -0.79
CA SER A 270 18.08 10.86 -2.05
C SER A 270 16.63 10.42 -1.85
N PRO A 271 15.65 11.19 -2.36
CA PRO A 271 14.26 10.74 -2.38
C PRO A 271 14.08 9.69 -3.49
N GLU A 272 12.94 9.01 -3.48
CA GLU A 272 12.51 8.23 -4.63
C GLU A 272 12.43 9.09 -5.90
N VAL A 273 12.85 8.52 -7.05
CA VAL A 273 12.94 9.23 -8.32
C VAL A 273 12.20 8.53 -9.43
N TYR A 274 11.10 9.16 -9.88
CA TYR A 274 10.25 8.65 -10.95
C TYR A 274 10.70 9.09 -12.35
N PHE A 275 10.54 8.19 -13.30
CA PHE A 275 10.88 8.40 -14.72
C PHE A 275 9.67 8.83 -15.57
N GLY A 276 8.48 8.31 -15.27
CA GLY A 276 7.24 8.59 -16.01
C GLY A 276 6.77 10.02 -15.94
N ALA A 277 6.13 10.49 -17.01
CA ALA A 277 5.70 11.89 -17.17
C ALA A 277 4.80 12.39 -16.04
N LEU A 278 4.00 11.53 -15.39
CA LEU A 278 3.11 11.98 -14.32
C LEU A 278 3.86 12.39 -13.03
N ARG A 279 5.11 11.93 -12.84
CA ARG A 279 5.86 12.11 -11.59
C ARG A 279 7.33 12.52 -11.76
N ASN A 280 7.81 12.73 -12.99
CA ASN A 280 9.23 12.98 -13.29
C ASN A 280 9.70 14.43 -13.06
N ALA A 281 9.29 15.08 -11.98
CA ALA A 281 9.69 16.46 -11.65
C ALA A 281 11.21 16.67 -11.47
N THR A 282 11.96 15.58 -11.29
CA THR A 282 13.42 15.57 -11.17
C THR A 282 14.15 15.55 -12.52
N LEU A 283 13.46 15.31 -13.64
CA LEU A 283 14.03 15.35 -14.99
C LEU A 283 14.62 16.74 -15.26
N ALA A 284 15.90 16.78 -15.63
CA ALA A 284 16.67 18.02 -15.65
C ALA A 284 17.19 18.43 -17.04
N ASN A 285 17.10 17.56 -18.04
CA ASN A 285 17.56 17.84 -19.41
C ASN A 285 16.49 17.58 -20.48
N GLY A 286 15.21 17.67 -20.11
CA GLY A 286 14.06 17.54 -21.00
C GLY A 286 12.84 18.31 -20.47
N THR A 287 11.67 18.06 -21.03
CA THR A 287 10.40 18.64 -20.56
C THR A 287 9.71 17.66 -19.62
N ALA A 288 9.80 17.90 -18.31
CA ALA A 288 9.06 17.13 -17.31
C ALA A 288 7.54 17.26 -17.53
N GLY A 289 6.77 16.21 -17.24
CA GLY A 289 5.32 16.21 -17.49
C GLY A 289 4.88 15.88 -18.93
N LEU A 290 5.81 15.85 -19.89
CA LEU A 290 5.49 15.62 -21.29
C LEU A 290 5.50 14.14 -21.65
N VAL A 291 4.33 13.60 -21.99
CA VAL A 291 4.17 12.27 -22.61
C VAL A 291 4.61 12.32 -24.07
N GLY A 292 5.29 11.28 -24.53
CA GLY A 292 5.78 11.15 -25.90
C GLY A 292 7.30 11.07 -25.99
N VAL A 293 7.81 11.09 -27.22
CA VAL A 293 9.25 10.95 -27.48
C VAL A 293 9.98 12.26 -27.23
N GLN A 294 11.09 12.19 -26.50
CA GLN A 294 12.05 13.28 -26.33
C GLN A 294 13.45 12.79 -26.71
N MET A 295 14.17 13.62 -27.45
CA MET A 295 15.59 13.41 -27.76
C MET A 295 16.40 14.20 -26.74
N LEU A 296 17.23 13.52 -25.95
CA LEU A 296 17.87 14.10 -24.77
C LEU A 296 19.39 13.97 -24.86
N GLU A 297 20.08 15.04 -24.49
CA GLU A 297 21.53 15.08 -24.42
C GLU A 297 21.98 15.20 -22.96
N VAL A 298 22.93 14.36 -22.56
CA VAL A 298 23.49 14.38 -21.21
C VAL A 298 24.42 15.58 -21.09
N PRO A 299 24.22 16.48 -20.10
CA PRO A 299 25.11 17.63 -19.90
C PRO A 299 26.46 17.19 -19.34
N GLU A 300 27.47 18.05 -19.46
CA GLU A 300 28.81 17.81 -18.90
C GLU A 300 28.82 17.75 -17.36
N THR A 301 27.84 18.41 -16.71
CA THR A 301 27.73 18.47 -15.25
C THR A 301 26.36 18.04 -14.79
N VAL A 302 26.32 17.26 -13.70
CA VAL A 302 25.09 16.74 -13.11
C VAL A 302 24.94 17.18 -11.66
N SER A 303 23.73 17.53 -11.28
CA SER A 303 23.37 17.96 -9.91
C SER A 303 22.80 16.79 -9.10
N LEU A 304 23.01 16.83 -7.77
CA LEU A 304 22.43 15.87 -6.83
C LEU A 304 20.90 15.83 -6.97
N ASN A 305 20.32 14.64 -6.92
CA ASN A 305 18.87 14.40 -6.98
C ASN A 305 18.18 14.94 -8.24
N ARG A 306 18.89 14.97 -9.37
CA ARG A 306 18.36 15.35 -10.68
C ARG A 306 18.61 14.23 -11.68
N LEU A 307 17.56 13.87 -12.42
CA LEU A 307 17.59 12.80 -13.41
C LEU A 307 18.01 13.37 -14.77
N TYR A 308 19.01 12.77 -15.39
CA TYR A 308 19.47 13.10 -16.73
C TYR A 308 19.41 11.87 -17.61
N LEU A 309 18.80 11.97 -18.78
CA LEU A 309 18.73 10.89 -19.74
C LEU A 309 19.47 11.25 -21.04
N GLY A 310 20.03 10.26 -21.72
CA GLY A 310 20.69 10.44 -23.01
C GLY A 310 20.07 9.56 -24.10
N GLY A 311 19.95 10.09 -25.31
CA GLY A 311 19.35 9.39 -26.46
C GLY A 311 17.84 9.60 -26.57
N ASP A 312 17.18 8.68 -27.26
CA ASP A 312 15.76 8.76 -27.59
C ASP A 312 14.94 8.01 -26.54
N TRP A 313 14.06 8.73 -25.83
CA TRP A 313 13.20 8.18 -24.79
C TRP A 313 11.74 8.48 -25.07
N TYR A 314 10.90 7.45 -25.05
CA TYR A 314 9.45 7.61 -24.99
C TYR A 314 9.01 7.69 -23.53
N PHE A 315 8.41 8.81 -23.13
CA PHE A 315 7.81 8.95 -21.82
C PHE A 315 6.34 8.54 -21.86
N ASP A 316 6.01 7.51 -21.08
CA ASP A 316 4.64 7.18 -20.73
C ASP A 316 4.21 7.97 -19.47
N GLY A 317 3.01 7.73 -18.95
CA GLY A 317 2.57 8.30 -17.68
C GLY A 317 3.39 7.77 -16.50
N GLU A 318 3.68 6.47 -16.47
CA GLU A 318 4.30 5.79 -15.31
C GLU A 318 5.80 5.50 -15.47
N PHE A 319 6.29 5.35 -16.70
CA PHE A 319 7.67 4.99 -17.00
C PHE A 319 8.27 5.81 -18.15
N ALA A 320 9.60 5.72 -18.31
CA ALA A 320 10.28 6.15 -19.53
C ALA A 320 10.90 4.94 -20.22
N ARG A 321 10.70 4.80 -21.53
CA ARG A 321 11.20 3.70 -22.36
C ARG A 321 12.35 4.15 -23.25
N ALA A 322 13.45 3.40 -23.24
CA ALA A 322 14.55 3.62 -24.17
C ALA A 322 14.18 3.10 -25.57
N GLU A 323 14.20 3.97 -26.58
CA GLU A 323 13.84 3.60 -27.97
C GLU A 323 14.98 2.92 -28.73
N LYS A 324 16.23 3.17 -28.33
CA LYS A 324 17.43 2.73 -29.05
C LYS A 324 18.51 2.24 -28.09
N SER A 325 19.40 1.41 -28.61
CA SER A 325 20.64 1.06 -27.92
C SER A 325 21.54 2.30 -27.75
N GLY A 326 22.36 2.29 -26.71
CA GLY A 326 23.23 3.41 -26.32
C GLY A 326 22.49 4.53 -25.57
N ALA A 327 21.19 4.35 -25.27
CA ALA A 327 20.47 5.28 -24.38
C ALA A 327 21.11 5.26 -22.98
N LYS A 328 21.08 6.40 -22.29
CA LYS A 328 21.77 6.60 -21.02
C LYS A 328 20.85 7.07 -19.92
N ILE A 329 21.13 6.65 -18.69
CA ILE A 329 20.55 7.19 -17.46
C ILE A 329 21.72 7.64 -16.58
N ILE A 330 21.72 8.90 -16.17
CA ILE A 330 22.72 9.46 -15.25
C ILE A 330 21.98 10.05 -14.05
N TYR A 331 22.38 9.64 -12.85
CA TYR A 331 21.79 10.11 -11.62
C TYR A 331 22.83 10.25 -10.51
N ARG A 332 23.02 11.48 -10.02
CA ARG A 332 23.84 11.74 -8.83
C ARG A 332 22.96 11.60 -7.59
N TYR A 333 23.36 10.73 -6.67
CA TYR A 333 22.56 10.33 -5.52
C TYR A 333 23.36 10.40 -4.22
N SER A 334 22.66 10.32 -3.08
CA SER A 334 23.23 10.24 -1.74
C SER A 334 22.55 9.12 -0.95
N ALA A 335 23.16 7.94 -0.97
CA ALA A 335 22.72 6.73 -0.31
C ALA A 335 23.85 5.68 -0.32
N LYS A 336 23.63 4.52 0.30
CA LYS A 336 24.55 3.39 0.24
C LYS A 336 24.17 2.44 -0.91
N ASN A 337 22.88 2.15 -1.01
CA ASN A 337 22.30 1.20 -1.96
C ASN A 337 21.42 1.90 -3.00
N ILE A 338 21.34 1.31 -4.20
CA ILE A 338 20.40 1.73 -5.25
C ILE A 338 19.62 0.53 -5.73
N TYR A 339 18.31 0.73 -5.78
CA TYR A 339 17.37 -0.20 -6.35
C TYR A 339 16.64 0.45 -7.52
N PHE A 340 16.34 -0.35 -8.54
CA PHE A 340 15.77 0.11 -9.79
C PHE A 340 14.54 -0.71 -10.13
N VAL A 341 13.39 -0.05 -10.19
CA VAL A 341 12.15 -0.68 -10.66
C VAL A 341 12.09 -0.47 -12.17
N ALA A 342 12.15 -1.59 -12.89
CA ALA A 342 12.17 -1.61 -14.34
C ALA A 342 11.59 -2.90 -14.87
N ARG A 343 11.27 -2.92 -16.16
CA ARG A 343 10.87 -4.12 -16.91
C ARG A 343 11.32 -4.03 -18.36
N SER A 344 11.17 -5.12 -19.09
CA SER A 344 11.27 -5.15 -20.55
C SER A 344 10.56 -6.37 -21.10
N ASN A 345 9.76 -6.19 -22.15
CA ASN A 345 8.95 -7.26 -22.75
C ASN A 345 9.82 -8.37 -23.37
N GLU A 346 10.82 -7.97 -24.15
CA GLU A 346 11.78 -8.89 -24.80
C GLU A 346 13.01 -9.16 -23.91
N GLY A 347 13.08 -8.43 -22.79
CA GLY A 347 14.24 -8.25 -21.95
C GLY A 347 15.30 -7.33 -22.58
N VAL A 348 16.05 -6.63 -21.73
CA VAL A 348 17.13 -5.71 -22.11
C VAL A 348 18.34 -5.89 -21.20
N THR A 349 19.53 -5.79 -21.76
CA THR A 349 20.76 -5.74 -20.97
C THR A 349 21.17 -4.30 -20.74
N ILE A 350 21.43 -3.93 -19.49
CA ILE A 350 22.00 -2.64 -19.11
C ILE A 350 23.41 -2.83 -18.56
N LYS A 351 24.30 -1.89 -18.82
CA LYS A 351 25.61 -1.80 -18.18
C LYS A 351 25.58 -0.69 -17.14
N VAL A 352 26.10 -0.96 -15.95
CA VAL A 352 26.05 -0.05 -14.80
C VAL A 352 27.46 0.27 -14.33
N THR A 353 27.74 1.56 -14.17
CA THR A 353 28.93 2.07 -13.50
C THR A 353 28.55 3.03 -12.38
N ARG A 354 29.49 3.24 -11.47
CA ARG A 354 29.41 4.25 -10.42
C ARG A 354 30.71 5.05 -10.40
N ASP A 355 30.60 6.36 -10.45
CA ASP A 355 31.72 7.30 -10.51
C ASP A 355 32.70 6.95 -11.66
N GLY A 356 32.14 6.54 -12.81
CA GLY A 356 32.90 6.09 -13.98
C GLY A 356 33.62 4.74 -13.83
N GLN A 357 33.40 4.01 -12.74
CA GLN A 357 34.04 2.71 -12.46
C GLN A 357 33.02 1.57 -12.41
N VAL A 358 33.49 0.35 -12.70
CA VAL A 358 32.70 -0.86 -12.46
C VAL A 358 32.50 -1.06 -10.96
N LEU A 359 31.33 -1.57 -10.57
CA LEU A 359 30.91 -1.62 -9.15
C LEU A 359 31.71 -2.62 -8.29
N GLY A 360 32.25 -3.69 -8.88
CA GLY A 360 33.08 -4.67 -8.18
C GLY A 360 32.37 -5.26 -6.95
N ALA A 361 32.98 -5.15 -5.77
CA ALA A 361 32.38 -5.61 -4.52
C ALA A 361 31.10 -4.87 -4.12
N ASN A 362 30.84 -3.68 -4.70
CA ASN A 362 29.62 -2.91 -4.45
C ASN A 362 28.47 -3.28 -5.40
N ALA A 363 28.63 -4.36 -6.18
CA ALA A 363 27.62 -4.86 -7.08
C ALA A 363 26.39 -5.35 -6.31
N GLY A 364 25.20 -4.89 -6.72
CA GLY A 364 23.95 -5.46 -6.23
C GLY A 364 23.75 -6.90 -6.69
N ARG A 365 22.85 -7.64 -6.03
CA ARG A 365 22.66 -9.09 -6.26
C ARG A 365 22.20 -9.46 -7.68
N ASP A 366 21.65 -8.49 -8.42
CA ASP A 366 21.12 -8.71 -9.76
C ASP A 366 22.15 -8.49 -10.87
N MET A 367 23.38 -8.13 -10.51
CA MET A 367 24.45 -7.81 -11.46
C MET A 367 25.40 -8.98 -11.71
N ASP A 368 25.79 -9.14 -12.97
CA ASP A 368 26.77 -10.13 -13.38
C ASP A 368 28.21 -9.64 -13.14
N THR A 369 29.19 -10.51 -13.40
CA THR A 369 30.62 -10.20 -13.22
C THR A 369 31.16 -9.12 -14.14
N ASN A 370 30.41 -8.74 -15.19
CA ASN A 370 30.80 -7.72 -16.17
C ASN A 370 30.21 -6.35 -15.84
N GLY A 371 29.49 -6.21 -14.73
CA GLY A 371 28.79 -4.96 -14.38
C GLY A 371 27.54 -4.74 -15.21
N THR A 372 26.89 -5.82 -15.65
CA THR A 372 25.65 -5.76 -16.43
C THR A 372 24.48 -6.44 -15.72
N VAL A 373 23.28 -5.96 -15.99
CA VAL A 373 22.03 -6.49 -15.43
C VAL A 373 21.09 -6.80 -16.57
N ARG A 374 20.48 -8.00 -16.54
CA ARG A 374 19.40 -8.37 -17.45
C ARG A 374 18.06 -7.98 -16.85
N ILE A 375 17.41 -6.98 -17.43
CA ILE A 375 16.07 -6.54 -17.06
C ILE A 375 15.05 -7.28 -17.94
N GLN A 376 14.01 -7.84 -17.33
CA GLN A 376 12.98 -8.61 -18.05
C GLN A 376 11.68 -8.71 -17.24
N GLU A 377 11.77 -8.93 -15.93
CA GLU A 377 10.61 -9.10 -15.08
C GLU A 377 10.11 -7.75 -14.53
N ASP A 378 8.81 -7.70 -14.20
CA ASP A 378 8.16 -6.58 -13.51
C ASP A 378 8.56 -6.54 -12.04
N ARG A 379 9.77 -6.06 -11.72
CA ARG A 379 10.27 -6.09 -10.34
C ARG A 379 11.26 -4.99 -10.02
N LEU A 380 11.63 -4.95 -8.75
CA LEU A 380 12.76 -4.21 -8.24
C LEU A 380 14.06 -5.01 -8.43
N TYR A 381 15.07 -4.35 -8.98
CA TYR A 381 16.42 -4.83 -9.20
C TYR A 381 17.39 -4.11 -8.25
N GLU A 382 18.26 -4.84 -7.57
CA GLU A 382 19.34 -4.25 -6.76
C GLU A 382 20.57 -4.03 -7.64
N LEU A 383 20.87 -2.76 -7.94
CA LEU A 383 21.99 -2.39 -8.80
C LEU A 383 23.28 -2.18 -8.00
N VAL A 384 23.16 -1.51 -6.85
CA VAL A 384 24.29 -1.14 -5.99
C VAL A 384 24.01 -1.60 -4.57
N ASN A 385 24.95 -2.34 -4.00
CA ASN A 385 24.99 -2.70 -2.59
C ASN A 385 26.31 -2.16 -2.00
N GLY A 386 26.28 -0.91 -1.52
CA GLY A 386 27.47 -0.21 -1.05
C GLY A 386 27.86 -0.59 0.38
N GLU A 387 29.11 -0.29 0.75
CA GLU A 387 29.58 -0.44 2.13
C GLU A 387 29.22 0.78 3.00
N GLU A 388 29.36 2.00 2.45
CA GLU A 388 29.18 3.26 3.18
C GLU A 388 28.17 4.19 2.51
N TYR A 389 27.53 5.05 3.31
CA TYR A 389 26.68 6.13 2.78
C TYR A 389 27.56 7.24 2.20
N GLY A 390 27.27 7.64 0.97
CA GLY A 390 28.04 8.66 0.27
C GLY A 390 27.26 9.29 -0.86
N GLU A 391 27.85 10.34 -1.44
CA GLU A 391 27.39 10.86 -2.72
C GLU A 391 28.15 10.19 -3.86
N HIS A 392 27.41 9.73 -4.86
CA HIS A 392 27.97 9.04 -6.02
C HIS A 392 27.20 9.39 -7.28
N VAL A 393 27.81 9.18 -8.44
CA VAL A 393 27.15 9.26 -9.75
C VAL A 393 26.90 7.85 -10.25
N LEU A 394 25.63 7.50 -10.45
CA LEU A 394 25.23 6.29 -11.16
C LEU A 394 25.16 6.59 -12.65
N GLU A 395 25.81 5.75 -13.46
CA GLU A 395 25.67 5.78 -14.91
C GLU A 395 25.17 4.42 -15.42
N ILE A 396 24.10 4.45 -16.22
CA ILE A 396 23.56 3.27 -16.89
C ILE A 396 23.59 3.49 -18.39
N GLU A 397 24.13 2.52 -19.12
CA GLU A 397 24.03 2.42 -20.57
C GLU A 397 23.09 1.27 -20.95
N VAL A 398 22.09 1.58 -21.75
CA VAL A 398 21.09 0.63 -22.24
C VAL A 398 21.61 0.00 -23.52
N LEU A 399 21.95 -1.29 -23.49
CA LEU A 399 22.64 -1.95 -24.61
C LEU A 399 21.68 -2.37 -25.73
N GLU A 400 20.40 -2.53 -25.42
CA GLU A 400 19.32 -2.92 -26.34
C GLU A 400 18.09 -2.04 -26.10
N PRO A 401 17.27 -1.71 -27.11
CA PRO A 401 16.06 -0.93 -26.88
C PRO A 401 15.04 -1.68 -25.99
N GLY A 402 14.07 -0.94 -25.44
CA GLY A 402 12.92 -1.54 -24.75
C GLY A 402 13.05 -1.63 -23.23
N LEU A 403 14.06 -1.01 -22.61
CA LEU A 403 14.06 -0.77 -21.16
C LEU A 403 12.91 0.16 -20.80
N GLU A 404 12.00 -0.27 -19.93
CA GLU A 404 11.00 0.59 -19.29
C GLU A 404 11.43 0.86 -17.84
N ALA A 405 11.88 2.08 -17.58
CA ALA A 405 12.36 2.55 -16.29
C ALA A 405 11.22 3.24 -15.52
N TYR A 406 10.94 2.81 -14.29
CA TYR A 406 9.85 3.37 -13.47
C TYR A 406 10.37 4.29 -12.38
N THR A 407 11.24 3.78 -11.51
CA THR A 407 11.75 4.53 -10.36
C THR A 407 13.11 4.04 -9.88
N PHE A 408 13.90 4.96 -9.30
CA PHE A 408 15.00 4.60 -8.40
C PHE A 408 14.58 4.78 -6.95
N THR A 409 14.91 3.78 -6.12
CA THR A 409 14.77 3.82 -4.66
C THR A 409 16.10 3.49 -4.01
N PHE A 410 16.23 3.80 -2.72
CA PHE A 410 17.52 3.86 -2.04
C PHE A 410 17.51 3.12 -0.70
N GLY A 411 18.70 2.83 -0.20
CA GLY A 411 18.91 2.23 1.12
C GLY A 411 20.33 2.33 1.63
#